data_AF-A0A942CC50-F1
#
_entry.id   AF-A0A942CC50-F1
#
_cell.length_a   1.000
_cell.length_b   1.000
_cell.length_c   1.000
_cell.angle_alpha   90.00
_cell.angle_beta   90.00
_cell.angle_gamma   90.00
#
_symmetry.space_group_name_H-M   'P 1'
#
loop_
_entity.id
_entity.type
_entity.pdbx_description
1 polymer ?
#
loop_
_entity_poly.entity_id
_entity_poly.type
_entity_poly.pdbx_seq_one_letter_code
_entity_poly.pdbx_strand_id
1 'polypeptide(L)'
;MNNHYIVNFRHKRLAQAMLIGCCLLALPAVLCASNKPQAFPLRVQIKSKQGHTSLSQGLSNGSIGTGRGNLFENSSGQGFDYSYSCGEPIKTTPGYETYMARWRKRDQVLTLLVPELGKENKYWTCDLKVQMRPYFYGADYREVPREEIKTWMEKHNYDPEHGKNMPTGIKRNDPGDKDE
;
A
#
# COMPACT_ATOMS: atom_id res chain seq x y z
N MET A 1 -81.69 13.63 29.89
CA MET A 1 -82.24 14.48 28.82
C MET A 1 -81.25 15.61 28.57
N ASN A 2 -80.79 15.75 27.31
CA ASN A 2 -80.17 16.94 26.70
C ASN A 2 -78.79 17.39 27.26
N ASN A 3 -77.80 17.84 26.49
CA ASN A 3 -77.62 17.98 25.04
C ASN A 3 -76.17 18.41 24.73
N HIS A 4 -75.81 18.24 23.46
CA HIS A 4 -74.89 19.05 22.62
C HIS A 4 -73.36 19.13 22.87
N TYR A 5 -72.68 18.59 21.85
CA TYR A 5 -71.40 18.95 21.23
C TYR A 5 -71.05 20.46 21.18
N ILE A 6 -69.75 20.78 21.11
CA ILE A 6 -69.09 21.51 19.99
C ILE A 6 -67.55 21.47 20.15
N VAL A 7 -66.88 21.58 19.01
CA VAL A 7 -65.54 21.17 18.60
C VAL A 7 -64.49 22.29 18.70
N ASN A 8 -63.26 21.87 19.04
CA ASN A 8 -61.89 22.40 18.79
C ASN A 8 -61.64 23.89 18.48
N PHE A 9 -60.60 24.44 19.11
CA PHE A 9 -59.68 25.37 18.44
C PHE A 9 -58.23 25.22 18.94
N ARG A 10 -57.34 24.80 18.03
CA ARG A 10 -55.88 24.78 18.20
C ARG A 10 -55.36 26.21 18.21
N HIS A 11 -54.56 26.58 19.21
CA HIS A 11 -53.69 27.76 19.16
C HIS A 11 -52.22 27.35 19.36
N LYS A 12 -51.41 27.82 18.42
CA LYS A 12 -49.95 27.68 18.37
C LYS A 12 -49.33 28.63 19.41
N ARG A 13 -48.25 28.21 20.08
CA ARG A 13 -46.90 28.82 20.01
C ARG A 13 -46.01 28.40 21.20
N LEU A 14 -44.84 27.88 20.82
CA LEU A 14 -43.50 28.20 21.33
C LEU A 14 -43.27 28.17 22.85
N ALA A 15 -42.56 27.14 23.30
CA ALA A 15 -41.52 27.29 24.30
C ALA A 15 -40.32 26.43 23.89
N GLN A 16 -39.25 27.11 23.47
CA GLN A 16 -37.91 26.54 23.31
C GLN A 16 -37.39 26.09 24.68
N ALA A 17 -36.89 24.86 24.76
CA ALA A 17 -35.98 24.43 25.82
C ALA A 17 -34.76 23.79 25.17
N MET A 18 -33.67 24.57 25.20
CA MET A 18 -32.29 24.24 24.90
C MET A 18 -31.80 23.08 25.80
N LEU A 19 -31.05 22.09 25.28
CA LEU A 19 -30.02 21.34 26.02
C LEU A 19 -29.22 20.40 25.08
N ILE A 20 -27.95 20.77 24.87
CA ILE A 20 -26.75 19.91 24.74
C ILE A 20 -26.77 18.92 23.55
N GLY A 21 -26.13 19.20 22.41
CA GLY A 21 -24.76 19.68 22.30
C GLY A 21 -23.72 18.55 22.47
N CYS A 22 -24.06 17.29 22.18
CA CYS A 22 -23.09 16.19 22.13
C CYS A 22 -22.46 16.10 20.72
N CYS A 23 -21.70 17.12 20.33
CA CYS A 23 -20.71 16.96 19.27
C CYS A 23 -19.65 15.99 19.79
N LEU A 24 -19.89 14.69 19.59
CA LEU A 24 -18.85 13.67 19.66
C LEU A 24 -17.73 14.12 18.73
N LEU A 25 -16.66 14.61 19.36
CA LEU A 25 -15.39 14.93 18.72
C LEU A 25 -14.88 13.63 18.11
N ALA A 26 -15.22 13.40 16.85
CA ALA A 26 -14.46 12.51 15.99
C ALA A 26 -13.10 13.18 15.81
N LEU A 27 -12.21 12.99 16.77
CA LEU A 27 -10.79 13.27 16.59
C LEU A 27 -10.38 12.41 15.39
N PRO A 28 -10.01 13.01 14.23
CA PRO A 28 -9.31 12.23 13.24
C PRO A 28 -8.04 11.78 13.95
N ALA A 29 -7.90 10.48 14.19
CA ALA A 29 -6.65 9.92 14.64
C ALA A 29 -5.62 10.29 13.57
N VAL A 30 -4.87 11.35 13.83
CA VAL A 30 -3.68 11.68 13.06
C VAL A 30 -2.73 10.53 13.38
N LEU A 31 -2.78 9.49 12.55
CA LEU A 31 -1.80 8.43 12.54
C LEU A 31 -0.47 9.12 12.24
N CYS A 32 0.28 9.48 13.29
CA CYS A 32 1.68 9.78 13.18
C CYS A 32 2.31 8.59 12.45
N ALA A 33 2.72 8.83 11.21
CA ALA A 33 3.38 7.84 10.38
C ALA A 33 4.63 7.33 11.12
N SER A 34 4.49 6.16 11.74
CA SER A 34 5.59 5.52 12.45
C SER A 34 6.39 4.71 11.43
N ASN A 35 7.72 4.85 11.42
CA ASN A 35 8.62 4.01 10.63
C ASN A 35 8.81 2.63 11.28
N LYS A 36 7.73 2.05 11.80
CA LYS A 36 7.68 0.72 12.40
C LYS A 36 7.11 -0.26 11.38
N PRO A 37 7.66 -1.48 11.27
CA PRO A 37 7.16 -2.51 10.35
C PRO A 37 5.64 -2.71 10.36
N GLN A 38 5.00 -2.62 11.53
CA GLN A 38 3.56 -2.84 11.70
C GLN A 38 2.69 -1.80 10.98
N ALA A 39 3.24 -0.63 10.64
CA ALA A 39 2.52 0.41 9.90
C ALA A 39 2.58 0.22 8.37
N PHE A 40 3.25 -0.84 7.90
CA PHE A 40 3.51 -1.11 6.48
C PHE A 40 2.97 -2.50 6.09
N PRO A 41 1.64 -2.64 5.94
CA PRO A 41 1.01 -3.94 5.72
C PRO A 41 1.21 -4.50 4.30
N LEU A 42 1.55 -3.65 3.33
CA LEU A 42 1.68 -4.05 1.94
C LEU A 42 3.07 -4.61 1.65
N ARG A 43 3.19 -5.36 0.55
CA ARG A 43 4.48 -5.88 0.09
C ARG A 43 4.77 -5.43 -1.33
N VAL A 44 6.01 -5.03 -1.58
CA VAL A 44 6.45 -4.56 -2.89
C VAL A 44 7.70 -5.30 -3.34
N GLN A 45 7.64 -5.84 -4.55
CA GLN A 45 8.80 -6.37 -5.27
C GLN A 45 9.30 -5.29 -6.24
N ILE A 46 10.60 -5.01 -6.22
CA ILE A 46 11.25 -4.12 -7.18
C ILE A 46 11.92 -4.98 -8.24
N LYS A 47 11.31 -5.06 -9.42
CA LYS A 47 11.76 -5.91 -10.53
C LYS A 47 12.92 -5.29 -11.29
N SER A 48 12.78 -4.02 -11.64
CA SER A 48 13.83 -3.27 -12.32
C SER A 48 13.96 -1.87 -11.75
N LYS A 49 15.15 -1.31 -11.94
CA LYS A 49 15.42 0.10 -11.72
C LYS A 49 16.35 0.61 -12.81
N GLN A 50 16.09 1.82 -13.27
CA GLN A 50 16.97 2.60 -14.10
C GLN A 50 17.11 3.97 -13.46
N GLY A 51 18.34 4.38 -13.17
CA GLY A 51 18.58 5.61 -12.44
C GLY A 51 20.05 5.81 -12.15
N HIS A 52 20.35 6.90 -11.46
CA HIS A 52 21.70 7.21 -11.03
C HIS A 52 21.68 7.75 -9.60
N THR A 53 22.81 7.59 -8.93
CA THR A 53 23.07 8.24 -7.65
C THR A 53 23.74 9.57 -7.96
N SER A 54 23.18 10.67 -7.45
CA SER A 54 23.84 11.97 -7.56
C SER A 54 24.99 12.01 -6.55
N LEU A 55 26.18 12.37 -7.03
CA LEU A 55 27.36 12.59 -6.20
C LEU A 55 27.70 14.07 -6.23
N SER A 56 27.81 14.70 -5.07
CA SER A 56 28.38 16.04 -4.94
C SER A 56 29.57 15.98 -3.99
N GLN A 57 30.73 16.46 -4.43
CA GLN A 57 31.97 16.45 -3.63
C GLN A 57 32.33 15.07 -3.03
N GLY A 58 31.99 13.98 -3.74
CA GLY A 58 32.24 12.61 -3.28
C GLY A 58 31.23 12.06 -2.27
N LEU A 59 30.21 12.84 -1.88
CA LEU A 59 29.11 12.43 -1.01
C LEU A 59 27.86 12.12 -1.84
N SER A 60 27.13 11.07 -1.46
CA SER A 60 25.84 10.74 -2.08
C SER A 60 24.78 11.75 -1.66
N ASN A 61 24.19 12.43 -2.64
CA ASN A 61 23.10 13.40 -2.46
C ASN A 61 21.72 12.78 -2.73
N GLY A 62 21.63 11.45 -2.70
CA GLY A 62 20.43 10.71 -3.03
C GLY A 62 20.45 10.04 -4.39
N SER A 63 19.37 9.32 -4.67
CA SER A 63 19.18 8.49 -5.84
C SER A 63 17.84 8.82 -6.48
N ILE A 64 17.88 9.06 -7.79
CA ILE A 64 16.70 9.31 -8.61
C ILE A 64 16.63 8.26 -9.72
N GLY A 65 15.41 7.87 -10.07
CA GLY A 65 15.21 6.95 -11.17
C GLY A 65 13.77 6.55 -11.40
N THR A 66 13.61 5.59 -12.28
CA THR A 66 12.36 4.94 -12.65
C THR A 66 12.53 3.43 -12.61
N GLY A 67 11.43 2.69 -12.72
CA GLY A 67 11.50 1.24 -12.79
C GLY A 67 10.14 0.58 -12.83
N ARG A 68 10.17 -0.75 -12.68
CA ARG A 68 8.99 -1.61 -12.63
C ARG A 68 8.98 -2.40 -11.32
N GLY A 69 7.79 -2.60 -10.78
CA GLY A 69 7.61 -3.40 -9.57
C GLY A 69 6.25 -4.06 -9.52
N ASN A 70 6.08 -4.94 -8.55
CA ASN A 70 4.81 -5.60 -8.25
C ASN A 70 4.41 -5.26 -6.82
N LEU A 71 3.15 -4.89 -6.63
CA LEU A 71 2.50 -4.70 -5.35
C LEU A 71 1.70 -5.97 -5.04
N PHE A 72 1.88 -6.51 -3.84
CA PHE A 72 1.01 -7.54 -3.29
C PHE A 72 0.05 -6.88 -2.30
N GLU A 73 -1.23 -7.04 -2.58
CA GLU A 73 -2.32 -6.54 -1.76
C GLU A 73 -3.55 -7.43 -1.93
N ASN A 74 -4.16 -7.82 -0.80
CA ASN A 74 -5.31 -8.72 -0.74
C ASN A 74 -5.02 -10.09 -1.39
N SER A 75 -3.86 -10.66 -1.08
CA SER A 75 -3.41 -11.98 -1.56
C SER A 75 -3.34 -12.08 -3.09
N SER A 76 -3.05 -10.97 -3.76
CA SER A 76 -2.92 -10.89 -5.23
C SER A 76 -1.82 -9.90 -5.60
N GLY A 77 -1.11 -10.19 -6.70
CA GLY A 77 -0.07 -9.32 -7.25
C GLY A 77 -0.59 -8.39 -8.34
N GLN A 78 -0.15 -7.14 -8.34
CA GLN A 78 -0.42 -6.14 -9.38
C GLN A 78 0.85 -5.37 -9.73
N GLY A 79 1.16 -5.28 -11.02
CA GLY A 79 2.30 -4.52 -11.53
C GLY A 79 2.08 -3.02 -11.45
N PHE A 80 3.18 -2.28 -11.35
CA PHE A 80 3.22 -0.84 -11.45
C PHE A 80 4.55 -0.36 -12.03
N ASP A 81 4.50 0.72 -12.80
CA ASP A 81 5.69 1.51 -13.11
C ASP A 81 5.86 2.58 -12.04
N TYR A 82 7.11 2.96 -11.75
CA TYR A 82 7.37 3.98 -10.74
C TYR A 82 8.49 4.95 -11.12
N SER A 83 8.46 6.10 -10.44
CA SER A 83 9.61 7.00 -10.31
C SER A 83 9.89 7.26 -8.83
N TYR A 84 11.15 7.52 -8.49
CA TYR A 84 11.58 7.77 -7.12
C TYR A 84 12.64 8.87 -7.05
N SER A 85 12.69 9.52 -5.89
CA SER A 85 13.77 10.41 -5.47
C SER A 85 13.97 10.21 -3.98
N CYS A 86 15.02 9.50 -3.62
CA CYS A 86 15.24 8.99 -2.27
C CYS A 86 16.64 9.32 -1.77
N GLY A 87 16.81 9.44 -0.44
CA GLY A 87 18.11 9.78 0.16
C GLY A 87 19.19 8.71 -0.04
N GLU A 88 18.77 7.48 -0.29
CA GLU A 88 19.63 6.34 -0.58
C GLU A 88 19.09 5.55 -1.79
N PRO A 89 19.95 4.80 -2.51
CA PRO A 89 19.50 3.96 -3.61
C PRO A 89 18.70 2.75 -3.09
N ILE A 90 17.49 2.55 -3.64
CA ILE A 90 16.75 1.30 -3.48
C ILE A 90 17.38 0.18 -4.33
N LYS A 91 17.19 -1.08 -3.93
CA LYS A 91 17.69 -2.24 -4.67
C LYS A 91 16.54 -2.98 -5.36
N THR A 92 16.87 -3.71 -6.42
CA THR A 92 15.97 -4.75 -6.91
C THR A 92 15.84 -5.84 -5.86
N THR A 93 14.66 -6.42 -5.74
CA THR A 93 14.39 -7.49 -4.78
C THR A 93 14.69 -8.83 -5.47
N PRO A 94 15.66 -9.63 -4.98
CA PRO A 94 15.99 -10.91 -5.59
C PRO A 94 14.89 -11.95 -5.32
N GLY A 95 14.59 -12.77 -6.33
CA GLY A 95 13.61 -13.85 -6.21
C GLY A 95 12.26 -13.39 -5.65
N TYR A 96 11.88 -13.94 -4.50
CA TYR A 96 10.59 -13.70 -3.82
C TYR A 96 10.65 -12.65 -2.71
N GLU A 97 11.79 -11.96 -2.55
CA GLU A 97 11.91 -10.93 -1.54
C GLU A 97 10.99 -9.74 -1.83
N THR A 98 10.53 -9.10 -0.76
CA THR A 98 9.68 -7.91 -0.86
C THR A 98 10.08 -6.88 0.20
N TYR A 99 9.94 -5.60 -0.15
CA TYR A 99 9.92 -4.52 0.82
C TYR A 99 8.54 -4.43 1.49
N MET A 100 8.53 -4.05 2.76
CA MET A 100 7.31 -3.58 3.41
C MET A 100 6.91 -2.23 2.82
N ALA A 101 5.62 -2.01 2.62
CA ALA A 101 5.11 -0.78 2.01
C ALA A 101 3.78 -0.36 2.62
N ARG A 102 3.40 0.89 2.35
CA ARG A 102 2.05 1.41 2.60
C ARG A 102 1.70 2.46 1.57
N TRP A 103 0.40 2.65 1.34
CA TRP A 103 -0.07 3.80 0.60
C TRP A 103 0.13 5.08 1.40
N ARG A 104 0.88 6.03 0.84
CA ARG A 104 0.84 7.44 1.27
C ARG A 104 -0.32 8.16 0.59
N LYS A 105 -0.54 7.85 -0.69
CA LYS A 105 -1.72 8.25 -1.46
C LYS A 105 -2.16 7.08 -2.31
N ARG A 106 -3.41 6.64 -2.10
CA ARG A 106 -3.98 5.44 -2.74
C ARG A 106 -3.75 5.47 -4.26
N ASP A 107 -3.19 4.38 -4.77
CA ASP A 107 -2.89 4.12 -6.19
C ASP A 107 -2.00 5.17 -6.89
N GLN A 108 -1.31 6.02 -6.12
CA GLN A 108 -0.47 7.10 -6.66
C GLN A 108 0.90 7.22 -5.99
N VAL A 109 0.98 6.99 -4.68
CA VAL A 109 2.23 7.09 -3.93
C VAL A 109 2.34 5.95 -2.92
N LEU A 110 3.30 5.06 -3.13
CA LEU A 110 3.71 4.02 -2.19
C LEU A 110 4.92 4.51 -1.38
N THR A 111 4.88 4.37 -0.07
CA THR A 111 6.06 4.52 0.78
C THR A 111 6.62 3.14 1.08
N LEU A 112 7.84 2.87 0.66
CA LEU A 112 8.60 1.68 1.07
C LEU A 112 9.22 1.92 2.44
N LEU A 113 9.31 0.85 3.23
CA LEU A 113 10.14 0.76 4.42
C LEU A 113 11.36 -0.10 4.08
N VAL A 114 12.52 0.54 3.99
CA VAL A 114 13.78 -0.07 3.52
C VAL A 114 14.71 -0.27 4.73
N PRO A 115 15.25 -1.47 4.95
CA PRO A 115 16.19 -1.70 6.05
C PRO A 115 17.51 -0.96 5.81
N GLU A 116 18.05 -0.34 6.85
CA GLU A 116 19.40 0.21 6.85
C GLU A 116 20.42 -0.94 6.90
N LEU A 117 21.33 -1.00 5.92
CA LEU A 117 22.33 -2.06 5.85
C LEU A 117 23.28 -2.00 7.05
N GLY A 118 23.53 -3.15 7.67
CA GLY A 118 24.42 -3.26 8.83
C GLY A 118 23.83 -2.76 10.15
N LYS A 119 22.55 -2.36 10.18
CA LYS A 119 21.86 -1.92 11.40
C LYS A 119 20.56 -2.68 11.59
N GLU A 120 20.53 -3.54 12.60
CA GLU A 120 19.33 -4.30 12.95
C GLU A 120 18.19 -3.35 13.36
N ASN A 121 16.98 -3.66 12.89
CA ASN A 121 15.74 -2.94 13.22
C ASN A 121 15.78 -1.43 12.91
N LYS A 122 16.68 -0.98 12.05
CA LYS A 122 16.72 0.39 11.53
C LYS A 122 16.21 0.40 10.10
N TYR A 123 15.37 1.40 9.82
CA TYR A 123 14.70 1.53 8.54
C TYR A 123 14.65 3.00 8.14
N TRP A 124 14.76 3.22 6.84
CA TRP A 124 14.44 4.49 6.20
C TRP A 124 13.27 4.29 5.24
N THR A 125 12.70 5.39 4.75
CA THR A 125 11.54 5.34 3.85
C THR A 125 11.83 5.94 2.49
N CYS A 126 11.33 5.31 1.43
CA CYS A 126 11.43 5.80 0.06
C CYS A 126 10.03 5.92 -0.55
N ASP A 127 9.67 7.11 -1.04
CA ASP A 127 8.41 7.31 -1.73
C ASP A 127 8.56 7.02 -3.23
N LEU A 128 7.69 6.15 -3.72
CA LEU A 128 7.52 5.83 -5.13
C LEU A 128 6.27 6.51 -5.64
N LYS A 129 6.39 7.33 -6.69
CA LYS A 129 5.24 7.76 -7.47
C LYS A 129 4.91 6.66 -8.47
N VAL A 130 3.72 6.10 -8.39
CA VAL A 130 3.36 4.89 -9.13
C VAL A 130 2.30 5.14 -10.19
N GLN A 131 2.38 4.36 -11.26
CA GLN A 131 1.33 4.15 -12.25
C GLN A 131 0.97 2.66 -12.23
N MET A 132 -0.20 2.33 -11.68
CA MET A 132 -0.69 0.95 -11.61
C MET A 132 -0.95 0.39 -13.00
N ARG A 133 -0.65 -0.89 -13.20
CA ARG A 133 -0.92 -1.64 -14.43
C ARG A 133 -2.04 -2.66 -14.23
N PRO A 134 -2.76 -3.06 -15.29
CA PRO A 134 -3.81 -4.07 -15.20
C PRO A 134 -3.27 -5.51 -15.11
N TYR A 135 -1.94 -5.67 -15.09
CA TYR A 135 -1.23 -6.94 -15.09
C TYR A 135 -0.11 -6.93 -14.04
N PHE A 136 0.46 -8.09 -13.77
CA PHE A 136 1.66 -8.31 -12.98
C PHE A 136 2.88 -8.48 -13.90
N TYR A 137 4.06 -8.04 -13.47
CA TYR A 137 5.31 -8.31 -14.17
C TYR A 137 5.86 -9.68 -13.74
N GLY A 138 5.75 -10.67 -14.63
CA GLY A 138 6.31 -12.00 -14.46
C GLY A 138 7.84 -12.02 -14.51
N ALA A 139 8.40 -13.22 -14.47
CA ALA A 139 9.84 -13.43 -14.34
C ALA A 139 10.65 -12.79 -15.48
N ASP A 140 10.25 -13.15 -16.70
CA ASP A 140 10.76 -12.67 -17.98
C ASP A 140 10.19 -11.29 -18.38
N TYR A 141 9.67 -10.52 -17.43
CA TYR A 141 8.92 -9.28 -17.66
C TYR A 141 7.65 -9.45 -18.51
N ARG A 142 7.16 -10.68 -18.73
CA ARG A 142 5.86 -10.87 -19.39
C ARG A 142 4.75 -10.28 -18.54
N GLU A 143 3.74 -9.75 -19.22
CA GLU A 143 2.53 -9.25 -18.58
C GLU A 143 1.64 -10.44 -18.22
N VAL A 144 1.42 -10.66 -16.93
CA VAL A 144 0.57 -11.75 -16.44
C VAL A 144 -0.75 -11.17 -15.92
N PRO A 145 -1.92 -11.67 -16.33
CA PRO A 145 -3.20 -11.28 -15.77
C PRO A 145 -3.26 -11.45 -14.24
N ARG A 146 -3.91 -10.50 -13.56
CA ARG A 146 -4.01 -10.51 -12.08
C ARG A 146 -4.62 -11.80 -11.52
N GLU A 147 -5.62 -12.35 -12.20
CA GLU A 147 -6.29 -13.59 -11.79
C GLU A 147 -5.40 -14.83 -11.92
N GLU A 148 -4.55 -14.87 -12.96
CA GLU A 148 -3.57 -15.94 -13.14
C GLU A 148 -2.54 -15.92 -11.99
N ILE A 149 -2.06 -14.73 -11.63
CA ILE A 149 -1.16 -14.58 -10.47
C ILE A 149 -1.86 -14.97 -9.17
N LYS A 150 -3.10 -14.53 -8.94
CA LYS A 150 -3.83 -14.93 -7.73
C LYS A 150 -3.95 -16.44 -7.61
N THR A 151 -4.34 -17.10 -8.71
CA THR A 151 -4.43 -18.57 -8.78
C THR A 151 -3.08 -19.24 -8.50
N TRP A 152 -2.00 -18.69 -9.05
CA TRP A 152 -0.65 -19.16 -8.79
C TRP A 152 -0.25 -18.98 -7.32
N MET A 153 -0.51 -17.82 -6.72
CA MET A 153 -0.21 -17.53 -5.31
C MET A 153 -0.88 -18.53 -4.38
N GLU A 154 -2.17 -18.81 -4.61
CA GLU A 154 -2.94 -19.80 -3.86
C GLU A 154 -2.37 -21.21 -4.00
N LYS A 155 -2.14 -21.66 -5.25
CA LYS A 155 -1.58 -22.98 -5.57
C LYS A 155 -0.21 -23.21 -4.92
N HIS A 156 0.61 -22.17 -4.87
CA HIS A 156 1.98 -22.24 -4.39
C HIS A 156 2.13 -21.76 -2.94
N ASN A 157 1.02 -21.57 -2.22
CA ASN A 157 1.00 -21.13 -0.82
C ASN A 157 1.87 -19.89 -0.58
N TYR A 158 1.88 -18.97 -1.54
CA TYR A 158 2.67 -17.75 -1.51
C TYR A 158 1.79 -16.56 -1.13
N ASP A 159 2.12 -15.95 -0.01
CA ASP A 159 1.38 -14.83 0.55
C ASP A 159 2.35 -13.97 1.39
N PRO A 160 3.07 -13.04 0.75
CA PRO A 160 4.07 -12.23 1.43
C PRO A 160 3.42 -11.25 2.43
N GLU A 161 2.14 -10.90 2.27
CA GLU A 161 1.40 -10.06 3.24
C GLU A 161 1.31 -10.77 4.60
N HIS A 162 1.14 -12.09 4.59
CA HIS A 162 1.00 -12.94 5.77
C HIS A 162 2.26 -13.77 6.09
N GLY A 163 3.43 -13.36 5.59
CA GLY A 163 4.73 -13.95 5.94
C GLY A 163 5.06 -15.26 5.22
N LYS A 164 4.24 -15.71 4.26
CA LYS A 164 4.54 -16.85 3.39
C LYS A 164 5.38 -16.38 2.20
N ASN A 165 6.63 -16.02 2.50
CA ASN A 165 7.54 -15.35 1.55
C ASN A 165 8.22 -16.30 0.55
N MET A 166 7.98 -17.61 0.63
CA MET A 166 8.60 -18.60 -0.24
C MET A 166 7.52 -19.52 -0.80
N PRO A 167 7.30 -19.51 -2.14
CA PRO A 167 6.33 -20.40 -2.74
C PRO A 167 6.80 -21.87 -2.69
N THR A 168 5.84 -22.78 -2.64
CA THR A 168 6.09 -24.23 -2.65
C THR A 168 5.81 -24.84 -4.01
N GLY A 169 6.56 -25.87 -4.41
CA GLY A 169 6.24 -26.67 -5.60
C GLY A 169 6.35 -25.92 -6.94
N ILE A 170 7.23 -24.91 -7.02
CA ILE A 170 7.50 -24.15 -8.25
C ILE A 170 7.99 -25.07 -9.36
N LYS A 171 7.43 -24.88 -10.55
CA LYS A 171 7.89 -25.49 -11.79
C LYS A 171 8.46 -24.42 -12.71
N ARG A 172 9.40 -24.83 -13.56
CA ARG A 172 9.94 -23.97 -14.62
C ARG A 172 8.79 -23.41 -15.47
N ASN A 173 8.83 -22.12 -15.78
CA ASN A 173 7.83 -21.36 -16.54
C ASN A 173 6.54 -21.01 -15.78
N ASP A 174 6.46 -21.30 -14.48
CA ASP A 174 5.37 -20.77 -13.67
C ASP A 174 5.37 -19.22 -13.72
N PRO A 175 4.20 -18.55 -13.64
CA PRO A 175 4.11 -17.09 -13.74
C PRO A 175 4.92 -16.31 -12.71
N GLY A 176 5.06 -16.89 -11.52
CA GLY A 176 5.93 -16.38 -10.47
C GLY A 176 7.23 -17.16 -10.33
N ASP A 177 7.71 -17.87 -11.35
CA ASP A 177 9.08 -18.40 -11.33
C ASP A 177 10.08 -17.25 -11.09
N LYS A 178 11.20 -17.53 -10.47
CA LYS A 178 12.21 -16.49 -10.18
C LYS A 178 13.06 -16.25 -11.43
N ASP A 179 13.44 -14.99 -11.65
CA ASP A 179 14.48 -14.65 -12.63
C ASP A 179 15.78 -15.28 -12.10
N GLU A 180 16.31 -16.28 -12.79
CA GLU A 180 17.65 -16.83 -12.51
C GLU A 180 18.75 -15.77 -12.72
#